data_AF-A0A1B1UK63-F1
#
_entry.id   AF-A0A1B1UK63-F1
#
_cell.length_a   1.000
_cell.length_b   1.000
_cell.length_c   1.000
_cell.angle_alpha   90.00
_cell.angle_beta   90.00
_cell.angle_gamma   90.00
#
_symmetry.space_group_name_H-M   'P 1'
#
loop_
_entity.id
_entity.type
_entity.pdbx_description
1 polymer ?
#
loop_
_entity_poly.entity_id
_entity_poly.type
_entity_poly.pdbx_seq_one_letter_code
_entity_poly.pdbx_strand_id
1 'polypeptide(L)' 'MPASASALWTTKAGATILDSAQDIFASSEMVIKRKELQLSEWTQLRENQILFTCPHLVPDPEQAKVLLKPGCTAIA' A
#
# COMPACT_ATOMS: atom_id res chain seq x y z
N MET A 1 7.26 -22.67 8.25
CA MET A 1 8.42 -21.88 7.80
C MET A 1 8.78 -20.93 8.94
N PRO A 2 10.03 -20.88 9.45
CA PRO A 2 10.36 -19.96 10.54
C PRO A 2 10.23 -18.52 10.03
N ALA A 3 9.59 -17.67 10.83
CA ALA A 3 9.47 -16.24 10.55
C ALA A 3 10.88 -15.65 10.35
N SER A 4 11.11 -14.95 9.24
CA SER A 4 12.40 -14.35 8.92
C SER A 4 12.84 -13.38 10.02
N ALA A 5 14.15 -13.12 10.13
CA ALA A 5 14.68 -12.13 11.07
C ALA A 5 14.01 -10.74 10.93
N SER A 6 13.43 -10.44 9.76
CA SER A 6 12.64 -9.24 9.53
C SER A 6 11.29 -9.21 10.26
N ALA A 7 10.58 -10.34 10.33
CA ALA A 7 9.30 -10.44 11.03
C ALA A 7 9.45 -10.36 12.56
N LEU A 8 10.64 -10.68 13.08
CA LEU A 8 10.92 -10.63 14.51
C LEU A 8 11.19 -9.22 15.03
N TRP A 9 11.70 -8.29 14.21
CA TRP A 9 11.87 -6.90 14.65
C TRP A 9 10.59 -6.08 14.52
N THR A 10 9.75 -6.35 13.52
CA THR A 10 8.48 -5.64 13.33
C THR A 10 7.51 -5.91 14.47
N THR A 11 7.36 -7.17 14.87
CA THR A 11 6.51 -7.57 16.00
C THR A 11 7.02 -7.00 17.34
N LYS A 12 8.33 -6.99 17.56
CA LYS A 12 8.94 -6.34 18.74
C LYS A 12 8.71 -4.82 18.78
N ALA A 13 8.62 -4.17 17.63
CA ALA A 13 8.32 -2.76 17.50
C ALA A 13 6.81 -2.44 17.61
N GLY A 14 5.95 -3.45 17.81
CA GLY A 14 4.51 -3.29 17.96
C GLY A 14 3.71 -3.38 16.66
N ALA A 15 4.32 -3.82 15.55
CA ALA A 15 3.61 -4.03 14.30
C ALA A 15 2.83 -5.35 14.30
N THR A 16 1.61 -5.32 13.79
CA THR A 16 0.81 -6.51 13.46
C THR A 16 1.16 -6.98 12.06
N ILE A 17 1.48 -8.27 11.91
CA ILE A 17 1.71 -8.89 10.59
C ILE A 17 0.38 -9.49 10.13
N LEU A 18 -0.09 -9.08 8.95
CA LEU A 18 -1.27 -9.64 8.31
C LEU A 18 -0.85 -10.58 7.17
N ASP A 19 -1.67 -11.59 6.90
CA ASP A 19 -1.36 -12.67 5.94
C ASP A 19 -1.60 -12.25 4.48
N SER A 20 -2.35 -11.18 4.24
CA SER A 20 -2.67 -10.72 2.88
C SER A 20 -2.58 -9.20 2.71
N ALA A 21 -2.26 -8.77 1.49
CA ALA A 21 -2.33 -7.36 1.10
C ALA A 21 -3.76 -6.82 1.23
N GLN A 22 -4.76 -7.64 0.90
CA GLN A 22 -6.16 -7.26 0.99
C GLN A 22 -6.55 -6.84 2.41
N ASP A 23 -6.10 -7.58 3.42
CA ASP A 23 -6.37 -7.24 4.82
C ASP A 23 -5.69 -5.92 5.19
N ILE A 24 -4.47 -5.67 4.72
CA ILE A 24 -3.74 -4.40 4.94
C ILE A 24 -4.52 -3.23 4.33
N PHE A 25 -4.92 -3.32 3.06
CA PHE A 25 -5.67 -2.24 2.40
C PHE A 25 -7.06 -2.04 3.02
N ALA A 26 -7.71 -3.10 3.48
CA ALA A 26 -9.02 -3.03 4.12
C ALA A 26 -8.97 -2.39 5.52
N SER A 27 -7.94 -2.68 6.31
CA SER A 27 -7.85 -2.22 7.71
C SER A 27 -7.09 -0.91 7.90
N SER A 28 -6.31 -0.46 6.91
CA SER A 28 -5.42 0.71 7.06
C SER A 28 -6.05 1.99 6.55
N GLU A 29 -5.99 3.07 7.34
CA GLU A 29 -6.31 4.43 6.88
C GLU A 29 -5.19 5.00 5.98
N MET A 30 -3.95 4.58 6.22
CA MET A 30 -2.78 4.98 5.45
C MET A 30 -1.95 3.76 5.03
N VAL A 31 -1.56 3.72 3.76
CA VAL A 31 -0.68 2.69 3.20
C VAL A 31 0.62 3.33 2.76
N ILE A 32 1.74 2.83 3.29
CA ILE A 32 3.08 3.28 2.96
C ILE A 32 3.78 2.20 2.14
N LYS A 33 4.23 2.55 0.94
CA LYS A 33 4.97 1.62 0.07
C LYS A 33 6.26 2.23 -0.47
N ARG A 34 7.30 1.41 -0.56
CA ARG A 34 8.56 1.78 -1.22
C ARG A 34 8.41 1.83 -2.75
N LYS A 35 7.50 1.01 -3.29
CA LYS A 35 7.32 0.78 -4.73
C LYS A 35 5.89 1.09 -5.12
N GLU A 36 5.71 1.38 -6.41
CA GLU A 36 4.43 1.59 -7.05
C GLU A 36 3.40 0.47 -6.79
N LEU A 37 2.11 0.84 -6.87
CA LEU A 37 1.01 -0.12 -6.76
C LEU A 37 1.04 -1.11 -7.92
N GLN A 38 0.93 -2.39 -7.59
CA GLN A 38 0.78 -3.46 -8.57
C GLN A 38 -0.66 -3.49 -9.08
N LEU A 39 -0.88 -4.01 -10.30
CA LEU A 39 -2.20 -4.06 -10.94
C LEU A 39 -3.28 -4.70 -10.06
N SER A 40 -2.94 -5.74 -9.30
CA SER A 40 -3.87 -6.42 -8.36
C SER A 40 -4.27 -5.55 -7.16
N GLU A 41 -3.52 -4.49 -6.87
CA GLU A 41 -3.75 -3.58 -5.74
C GLU A 41 -4.55 -2.34 -6.15
N TRP A 42 -4.69 -2.06 -7.45
CA TRP A 42 -5.38 -0.86 -7.96
C TRP A 42 -6.85 -0.82 -7.55
N THR A 43 -7.48 -1.99 -7.43
CA THR A 43 -8.88 -2.14 -7.02
C THR A 43 -9.06 -2.19 -5.50
N GLN A 44 -7.96 -2.23 -4.74
CA GLN A 44 -7.99 -2.33 -3.28
C GLN A 44 -7.94 -0.96 -2.59
N LEU A 45 -7.64 0.11 -3.34
CA LEU A 45 -7.72 1.48 -2.83
C LEU A 45 -9.17 1.84 -2.48
N ARG A 46 -9.32 2.53 -1.35
CA ARG A 46 -10.63 2.91 -0.80
C ARG A 46 -10.76 4.42 -0.67
N GLU A 47 -12.00 4.87 -0.58
CA GLU A 47 -12.29 6.25 -0.22
C GLU A 47 -11.76 6.58 1.19
N ASN A 48 -11.29 7.82 1.36
CA ASN A 48 -10.65 8.35 2.55
C ASN A 48 -9.35 7.63 2.96
N GLN A 49 -8.71 6.89 2.05
CA GLN A 49 -7.41 6.27 2.29
C GLN A 49 -6.27 7.19 1.82
N ILE A 50 -5.17 7.20 2.58
CA ILE A 50 -3.93 7.90 2.20
C ILE A 50 -2.96 6.88 1.64
N LEU A 51 -2.46 7.11 0.43
CA LEU A 51 -1.36 6.33 -0.14
C LEU A 51 -0.09 7.19 -0.16
N PHE A 52 0.94 6.79 0.57
CA PHE A 52 2.26 7.42 0.52
C PHE A 52 3.24 6.46 -0.15
N THR A 53 3.69 6.80 -1.35
CA THR A 53 4.58 5.96 -2.14
C THR A 53 5.52 6.83 -2.98
N CYS A 54 6.56 6.24 -3.56
CA CYS A 54 7.43 6.92 -4.53
C CYS A 54 7.30 6.21 -5.90
N PRO A 55 6.21 6.45 -6.66
CA PRO A 55 5.99 5.79 -7.94
C PRO A 55 6.74 6.51 -9.06
N HIS A 56 7.16 5.73 -10.06
CA HIS A 56 7.66 6.30 -11.31
C HIS A 56 6.46 6.64 -12.21
N LEU A 57 5.82 7.79 -11.99
CA LEU A 57 4.57 8.14 -12.68
C LEU A 57 4.74 8.51 -14.17
N VAL A 58 5.86 9.15 -14.54
CA VAL A 58 6.11 9.59 -15.92
C VAL A 58 5.95 8.46 -16.95
N PRO A 59 6.47 7.25 -16.73
CA PRO A 59 6.28 6.13 -17.67
C PRO A 59 4.92 5.41 -17.55
N ASP A 60 4.08 5.68 -16.54
CA ASP A 60 2.83 4.93 -16.29
C ASP A 60 1.61 5.86 -16.09
N PRO A 61 1.02 6.36 -17.19
CA PRO A 61 -0.16 7.22 -17.13
C PRO A 61 -1.42 6.50 -16.64
N GLU A 62 -1.50 5.17 -16.75
CA GLU A 62 -2.66 4.41 -16.28
C GLU A 62 -2.68 4.35 -14.75
N GLN A 63 -1.51 4.18 -14.13
CA GLN A 63 -1.38 4.33 -12.68
C GLN A 63 -1.78 5.72 -12.21
N ALA A 64 -1.37 6.79 -12.92
CA ALA A 64 -1.78 8.14 -12.58
C ALA A 64 -3.32 8.31 -12.62
N LYS A 65 -4.01 7.74 -13.62
CA LYS A 65 -5.49 7.76 -13.69
C LYS A 65 -6.15 7.06 -12.51
N VAL A 66 -5.56 5.95 -12.03
CA VAL A 66 -6.08 5.21 -10.87
C VAL A 66 -5.95 6.05 -9.60
N LEU A 67 -4.81 6.72 -9.41
CA LEU A 67 -4.57 7.60 -8.26
C LEU A 67 -5.43 8.87 -8.28
N LEU A 68 -5.85 9.32 -9.47
CA LEU A 68 -6.77 10.45 -9.65
C LEU A 68 -8.24 10.09 -9.43
N LYS A 69 -8.58 8.81 -9.21
CA LYS A 69 -9.97 8.44 -8.91
C LYS A 69 -10.41 9.12 -7.61
N PRO A 70 -11.59 9.75 -7.58
CA PRO A 70 -12.10 10.40 -6.38
C PRO A 70 -12.13 9.43 -5.21
N GLY A 71 -11.60 9.84 -4.05
CA GLY A 71 -11.68 9.08 -2.82
C GLY A 71 -10.35 8.74 -2.17
N CYS A 72 -9.26 8.53 -2.93
CA CYS A 72 -7.94 8.27 -2.35
C CYS A 72 -7.08 9.54 -2.40
N THR A 73 -6.39 9.88 -1.31
CA THR A 73 -5.37 10.94 -1.31
C THR A 73 -4.01 10.29 -1.52
N ALA A 74 -3.41 10.46 -2.69
CA ALA A 74 -2.10 9.93 -3.01
C ALA A 74 -1.01 11.00 -2.87
N ILE A 75 0.04 10.70 -2.10
CA ILE A 75 1.28 11.46 -2.01
C ILE A 75 2.34 10.61 -2.70
N ALA A 76 2.83 11.11 -3.83
CA ALA A 76 3.64 10.39 -4.81
C ALA A 76 4.90 11.17 -5.17
#